data_AF-A0AAV5GFR1-F1
#
_entry.id   AF-A0AAV5GFR1-F1
#
_cell.length_a   1.000
_cell.length_b   1.000
_cell.length_c   1.000
_cell.angle_alpha   90.00
_cell.angle_beta   90.00
_cell.angle_gamma   90.00
#
_symmetry.space_group_name_H-M   'P 1'
#
loop_
_entity.id
_entity.type
_entity.pdbx_description
1 polymer ?
#
loop_
_entity_poly.entity_id
_entity_poly.type
_entity_poly.pdbx_seq_one_letter_code
_entity_poly.pdbx_strand_id
1 'polypeptide(L)'
;MSIPQVSAEDSGWRFAQCFGDKGEVEDITEADIISCVEFDHTGDYLATGDKGGRVVLFERNENKKGCEYKFYTEFQSHEPEFDYLKSLEIEEKINKIRWCKRQNAAHFLLSTNDKTIKLWKVFEKSLKVVAENNSSAAANGASPPSPPPAGQPIPGLSSSLAPSANGGAGAAAADGTPYLRLPRMTYHDTIVAAVPRKVYANAHAYHINSISINSDGETYMSADDLRVNLWNLNISDQSFNILDIKPVNMEELTEVITAAEFHPVSCNLFAYSSSKGTVKLADMREQALCDKHAKLFEEEEDPSNKSFFSEIISSVSDVKFSKDGRYLLSRDYLTLRIWDINMENKPVQTINVHDHLRSKLCDLYENDCIFDKFECTFSGDGKNVLSGSYNNYFHIYDTDASQDIVLQADKSAFKAKKIGGKNNKGGAPGSGGAGQAGGAKGANGGGAAGANKKPLIDTENIDFNKKILHASWHPRENTIAIAATNNLFVFAAPGTSSSGASSAGASQGSVPP
;
A
#
# COMPACT_ATOMS: atom_id res chain seq x y z
N MET A 1 30.68 -0.41 13.33
CA MET A 1 31.31 -0.55 12.00
C MET A 1 30.28 -0.19 10.96
N SER A 2 30.62 0.58 9.94
CA SER A 2 29.68 0.89 8.86
C SER A 2 29.39 -0.37 8.04
N ILE A 3 28.10 -0.59 7.73
CA ILE A 3 27.68 -1.69 6.86
C ILE A 3 28.22 -1.41 5.45
N PRO A 4 28.84 -2.39 4.77
CA PRO A 4 29.31 -2.20 3.41
C PRO A 4 28.17 -1.81 2.46
N GLN A 5 28.34 -0.69 1.76
CA GLN A 5 27.37 -0.22 0.77
C GLN A 5 27.59 -0.88 -0.59
N VAL A 6 26.51 -1.43 -1.15
CA VAL A 6 26.48 -2.08 -2.46
C VAL A 6 25.75 -1.18 -3.45
N SER A 7 26.34 -0.99 -4.63
CA SER A 7 25.75 -0.17 -5.68
C SER A 7 24.51 -0.84 -6.29
N ALA A 8 23.62 -0.04 -6.88
CA ALA A 8 22.45 -0.54 -7.62
C ALA A 8 22.85 -1.61 -8.68
N GLU A 9 23.95 -1.38 -9.40
CA GLU A 9 24.42 -2.25 -10.49
C GLU A 9 24.84 -3.63 -9.99
N ASP A 10 25.47 -3.68 -8.81
CA ASP A 10 25.95 -4.92 -8.18
C ASP A 10 24.85 -5.67 -7.42
N SER A 11 23.84 -4.94 -6.94
CA SER A 11 22.74 -5.50 -6.14
C SER A 11 21.70 -6.28 -6.94
N GLY A 12 21.65 -6.08 -8.27
CA GLY A 12 20.64 -6.67 -9.14
C GLY A 12 19.27 -5.96 -9.13
N TRP A 13 19.05 -4.98 -8.24
CA TRP A 13 17.84 -4.15 -8.23
C TRP A 13 17.79 -3.22 -9.43
N ARG A 14 16.63 -3.14 -10.07
CA ARG A 14 16.43 -2.34 -11.28
C ARG A 14 15.12 -1.59 -11.22
N PHE A 15 15.14 -0.38 -11.76
CA PHE A 15 13.94 0.38 -12.03
C PHE A 15 13.04 -0.37 -13.03
N ALA A 16 11.80 -0.65 -12.64
CA ALA A 16 10.82 -1.33 -13.46
C ALA A 16 9.86 -0.33 -14.13
N GLN A 17 9.21 0.50 -13.32
CA GLN A 17 8.10 1.37 -13.71
C GLN A 17 8.00 2.60 -12.80
N CYS A 18 7.40 3.68 -13.32
CA CYS A 18 6.96 4.83 -12.53
C CYS A 18 5.55 5.23 -12.97
N PHE A 19 4.71 5.61 -12.01
CA PHE A 19 3.47 6.36 -12.23
C PHE A 19 3.62 7.77 -11.67
N GLY A 20 2.80 8.71 -12.12
CA GLY A 20 2.88 10.12 -11.74
C GLY A 20 3.35 11.02 -12.88
N ASP A 21 3.34 12.32 -12.61
CA ASP A 21 3.54 13.34 -13.63
C ASP A 21 5.03 13.59 -13.93
N LYS A 22 5.32 13.94 -15.18
CA LYS A 22 6.70 14.21 -15.64
C LYS A 22 7.13 15.66 -15.41
N GLY A 23 6.22 16.52 -14.96
CA GLY A 23 6.44 17.94 -14.65
C GLY A 23 7.55 18.18 -13.61
N GLU A 24 8.02 19.43 -13.50
CA GLU A 24 9.00 19.78 -12.48
C GLU A 24 8.37 19.70 -11.08
N VAL A 25 9.19 19.54 -10.04
CA VAL A 25 8.68 19.36 -8.66
C VAL A 25 7.84 20.56 -8.22
N GLU A 26 8.13 21.74 -8.76
CA GLU A 26 7.43 23.00 -8.47
C GLU A 26 6.02 23.08 -9.05
N ASP A 27 5.69 22.25 -10.06
CA ASP A 27 4.36 22.21 -10.68
C ASP A 27 3.40 21.20 -10.00
N ILE A 28 3.88 20.48 -8.98
CA ILE A 28 3.11 19.43 -8.32
C ILE A 28 2.16 20.07 -7.30
N THR A 29 0.86 19.79 -7.43
CA THR A 29 -0.11 20.22 -6.42
C THR A 29 0.05 19.41 -5.14
N GLU A 30 -0.13 20.05 -3.98
CA GLU A 30 -0.02 19.37 -2.70
C GLU A 30 -0.98 18.17 -2.57
N ALA A 31 -2.18 18.29 -3.14
CA ALA A 31 -3.19 17.25 -3.17
C ALA A 31 -2.73 15.97 -3.91
N ASP A 32 -1.82 16.08 -4.88
CA ASP A 32 -1.30 14.94 -5.64
C ASP A 32 -0.12 14.22 -4.94
N ILE A 33 0.34 14.71 -3.79
CA ILE A 33 1.43 14.07 -3.05
C ILE A 33 0.93 12.77 -2.43
N ILE A 34 1.59 11.66 -2.77
CA ILE A 34 1.29 10.32 -2.24
C ILE A 34 1.67 10.28 -0.76
N SER A 35 0.72 9.89 0.08
CA SER A 35 0.82 9.86 1.54
C SER A 35 0.77 8.45 2.14
N CYS A 36 0.46 7.42 1.33
CA CYS A 36 0.64 6.02 1.71
C CYS A 36 0.69 5.10 0.48
N VAL A 37 1.35 3.95 0.63
CA VAL A 37 1.49 2.92 -0.42
C VAL A 37 1.35 1.56 0.24
N GLU A 38 0.52 0.66 -0.31
CA GLU A 38 0.30 -0.66 0.28
C GLU A 38 -0.02 -1.72 -0.77
N PHE A 39 0.81 -2.77 -0.84
CA PHE A 39 0.47 -4.01 -1.57
C PHE A 39 -0.64 -4.79 -0.86
N ASP A 40 -1.49 -5.45 -1.64
CA ASP A 40 -2.39 -6.45 -1.08
C ASP A 40 -1.61 -7.72 -0.65
N HIS A 41 -2.28 -8.63 0.06
CA HIS A 41 -1.66 -9.86 0.57
C HIS A 41 -1.12 -10.78 -0.54
N THR A 42 -1.67 -10.70 -1.74
CA THR A 42 -1.17 -11.46 -2.90
C THR A 42 -0.03 -10.71 -3.59
N GLY A 43 -0.04 -9.38 -3.56
CA GLY A 43 0.83 -8.53 -4.35
C GLY A 43 0.36 -8.38 -5.79
N ASP A 44 -0.81 -8.91 -6.15
CA ASP A 44 -1.38 -8.70 -7.48
C ASP A 44 -2.04 -7.31 -7.59
N TYR A 45 -2.30 -6.65 -6.46
CA TYR A 45 -2.82 -5.29 -6.39
C TYR A 45 -1.95 -4.39 -5.51
N LEU A 46 -1.88 -3.12 -5.90
CA LEU A 46 -1.15 -2.07 -5.20
C LEU A 46 -2.07 -0.87 -5.02
N ALA A 47 -2.18 -0.35 -3.81
CA ALA A 47 -2.95 0.86 -3.51
C ALA A 47 -2.02 2.02 -3.16
N THR A 48 -2.41 3.23 -3.58
CA THR A 48 -1.84 4.48 -3.08
C THR A 48 -2.94 5.40 -2.60
N GLY A 49 -2.68 6.13 -1.52
CA GLY A 49 -3.49 7.26 -1.08
C GLY A 49 -2.69 8.55 -1.18
N ASP A 50 -3.38 9.67 -1.39
CA ASP A 50 -2.75 10.99 -1.47
C ASP A 50 -3.31 11.99 -0.45
N LYS A 51 -2.66 13.17 -0.41
CA LYS A 51 -3.09 14.29 0.43
C LYS A 51 -4.44 14.87 0.03
N GLY A 52 -4.86 14.72 -1.23
CA GLY A 52 -6.17 15.13 -1.73
C GLY A 52 -7.30 14.13 -1.46
N GLY A 53 -7.07 13.10 -0.65
CA GLY A 53 -8.09 12.15 -0.22
C GLY A 53 -8.51 11.12 -1.26
N ARG A 54 -7.77 10.97 -2.37
CA ARG A 54 -8.03 9.96 -3.40
C ARG A 54 -7.31 8.67 -3.06
N VAL A 55 -7.90 7.56 -3.52
CA VAL A 55 -7.27 6.24 -3.51
C VAL A 55 -7.16 5.75 -4.94
N VAL A 56 -5.94 5.41 -5.36
CA VAL A 56 -5.64 4.87 -6.68
C VAL A 56 -5.20 3.41 -6.53
N LEU A 57 -5.83 2.53 -7.28
CA LEU A 57 -5.51 1.10 -7.31
C LEU A 57 -4.84 0.74 -8.63
N PHE A 58 -3.82 -0.10 -8.52
CA PHE A 58 -3.11 -0.70 -9.64
C PHE A 58 -3.23 -2.21 -9.58
N GLU A 59 -3.33 -2.84 -10.75
CA GLU A 59 -3.39 -4.29 -10.91
C GLU A 59 -2.14 -4.76 -11.65
N ARG A 60 -1.59 -5.90 -11.25
CA ARG A 60 -0.44 -6.51 -11.90
C ARG A 60 -0.76 -6.87 -13.35
N ASN A 61 0.18 -6.59 -14.24
CA ASN A 61 0.05 -6.92 -15.66
C ASN A 61 0.62 -8.31 -15.95
N GLU A 62 -0.25 -9.32 -15.97
CA GLU A 62 0.13 -10.72 -16.24
C GLU A 62 0.77 -10.92 -17.64
N ASN A 63 0.48 -10.04 -18.60
CA ASN A 63 0.94 -10.18 -19.98
C ASN A 63 2.42 -9.79 -20.18
N LYS A 64 3.06 -9.20 -19.17
CA LYS A 64 4.46 -8.77 -19.26
C LYS A 64 5.35 -9.61 -18.37
N LYS A 65 6.52 -9.99 -18.89
CA LYS A 65 7.56 -10.66 -18.11
C LYS A 65 8.18 -9.65 -17.15
N GLY A 66 7.72 -9.62 -15.91
CA GLY A 66 8.20 -8.74 -14.84
C GLY A 66 7.08 -8.30 -13.90
N CYS A 67 7.45 -7.68 -12.79
CA CYS A 67 6.47 -7.07 -11.87
C CYS A 67 6.15 -5.65 -12.35
N GLU A 68 5.30 -5.54 -13.39
CA GLU A 68 4.74 -4.28 -13.87
C GLU A 68 3.25 -4.21 -13.50
N TYR A 69 2.77 -3.01 -13.19
CA TYR A 69 1.39 -2.74 -12.82
C TYR A 69 0.72 -1.85 -13.88
N LYS A 70 -0.60 -1.92 -13.97
CA LYS A 70 -1.43 -1.02 -14.76
C LYS A 70 -2.45 -0.35 -13.84
N PHE A 71 -2.87 0.85 -14.21
CA PHE A 71 -3.99 1.51 -13.55
C PHE A 71 -5.22 0.59 -13.56
N TYR A 72 -5.85 0.43 -12.40
CA TYR A 72 -7.05 -0.38 -12.23
C TYR A 72 -8.27 0.50 -12.02
N THR A 73 -8.25 1.36 -10.99
CA THR A 73 -9.33 2.31 -10.71
C THR A 73 -8.87 3.41 -9.76
N GLU A 74 -9.63 4.50 -9.69
CA GLU A 74 -9.42 5.63 -8.79
C GLU A 74 -10.79 6.05 -8.23
N PHE A 75 -10.80 6.49 -6.97
CA PHE A 75 -11.98 7.06 -6.34
C PHE A 75 -11.61 8.06 -5.23
N GLN A 76 -12.48 9.04 -5.01
CA GLN A 76 -12.40 9.96 -3.86
C GLN A 76 -12.78 9.19 -2.60
N SER A 77 -11.83 9.02 -1.67
CA SER A 77 -12.07 8.31 -0.42
C SER A 77 -12.59 9.25 0.66
N HIS A 78 -11.91 10.38 0.85
CA HIS A 78 -12.23 11.36 1.89
C HIS A 78 -12.33 12.74 1.26
N GLU A 79 -13.16 13.61 1.83
CA GLU A 79 -13.30 15.01 1.42
C GLU A 79 -13.01 15.87 2.65
N PRO A 80 -12.57 17.13 2.47
CA PRO A 80 -12.32 17.99 3.61
C PRO A 80 -13.59 18.17 4.44
N GLU A 81 -13.47 17.97 5.73
CA GLU A 81 -14.56 18.13 6.71
C GLU A 81 -14.20 19.23 7.71
N PHE A 82 -15.21 19.86 8.32
CA PHE A 82 -14.97 20.88 9.34
C PHE A 82 -15.84 20.62 10.57
N ASP A 83 -15.20 20.45 11.74
CA ASP A 83 -15.88 20.37 13.03
C ASP A 83 -16.12 21.79 13.54
N TYR A 84 -17.33 22.32 13.30
CA TYR A 84 -17.74 23.66 13.73
C TYR A 84 -17.75 23.85 15.24
N LEU A 85 -17.90 22.78 16.03
CA LEU A 85 -17.93 22.90 17.49
C LEU A 85 -16.53 23.04 18.07
N LYS A 86 -15.54 22.39 17.44
CA LYS A 86 -14.13 22.48 17.83
C LYS A 86 -13.34 23.50 17.03
N SER A 87 -13.95 24.09 15.99
CA SER A 87 -13.28 24.94 15.00
C SER A 87 -12.05 24.24 14.41
N LEU A 88 -12.20 22.96 14.07
CA LEU A 88 -11.12 22.10 13.60
C LEU A 88 -11.40 21.65 12.17
N GLU A 89 -10.47 21.97 11.27
CA GLU A 89 -10.44 21.40 9.92
C GLU A 89 -9.95 19.95 10.00
N ILE A 90 -10.64 19.08 9.28
CA ILE A 90 -10.29 17.67 9.14
C ILE A 90 -9.86 17.48 7.69
N GLU A 91 -8.56 17.32 7.50
CA GLU A 91 -7.96 17.09 6.19
C GLU A 91 -8.50 15.80 5.55
N GLU A 92 -8.65 15.83 4.23
CA GLU A 92 -8.99 14.66 3.42
C GLU A 92 -7.81 13.69 3.23
N LYS A 93 -6.59 14.11 3.57
CA LYS A 93 -5.36 13.32 3.41
C LYS A 93 -5.53 11.88 3.91
N ILE A 94 -5.14 10.93 3.05
CA ILE A 94 -5.15 9.52 3.41
C ILE A 94 -3.90 9.19 4.23
N ASN A 95 -4.09 8.86 5.51
CA ASN A 95 -3.00 8.51 6.41
C ASN A 95 -2.50 7.07 6.21
N LYS A 96 -3.41 6.11 6.06
CA LYS A 96 -3.10 4.68 5.89
C LYS A 96 -4.17 3.97 5.07
N ILE A 97 -3.73 2.95 4.34
CA ILE A 97 -4.57 1.97 3.65
C ILE A 97 -4.21 0.57 4.16
N ARG A 98 -5.22 -0.27 4.41
CA ARG A 98 -5.02 -1.70 4.71
C ARG A 98 -6.00 -2.55 3.92
N TRP A 99 -5.46 -3.50 3.16
CA TRP A 99 -6.27 -4.47 2.43
C TRP A 99 -6.91 -5.46 3.40
N CYS A 100 -8.19 -5.76 3.22
CA CYS A 100 -8.85 -6.88 3.90
C CYS A 100 -8.60 -8.17 3.13
N LYS A 101 -8.63 -9.32 3.80
CA LYS A 101 -8.59 -10.63 3.12
C LYS A 101 -9.79 -10.75 2.18
N ARG A 102 -9.52 -11.15 0.94
CA ARG A 102 -10.54 -11.27 -0.11
C ARG A 102 -11.46 -12.46 0.18
N GLN A 103 -12.77 -12.20 0.29
CA GLN A 103 -13.79 -13.23 0.54
C GLN A 103 -14.53 -13.68 -0.73
N ASN A 104 -14.54 -12.85 -1.77
CA ASN A 104 -15.21 -13.10 -3.04
C ASN A 104 -14.51 -12.33 -4.16
N ALA A 105 -15.12 -12.23 -5.35
CA ALA A 105 -14.52 -11.51 -6.47
C ALA A 105 -14.30 -10.00 -6.19
N ALA A 106 -14.95 -9.40 -5.20
CA ALA A 106 -14.71 -8.03 -4.80
C ALA A 106 -13.49 -7.89 -3.89
N HIS A 107 -12.80 -6.78 -4.06
CA HIS A 107 -11.73 -6.33 -3.19
C HIS A 107 -12.29 -5.47 -2.06
N PHE A 108 -11.66 -5.57 -0.89
CA PHE A 108 -12.03 -4.80 0.28
C PHE A 108 -10.77 -4.16 0.88
N LEU A 109 -10.83 -2.88 1.21
CA LEU A 109 -9.75 -2.15 1.84
C LEU A 109 -10.30 -1.10 2.80
N LEU A 110 -9.57 -0.88 3.88
CA LEU A 110 -9.79 0.23 4.81
C LEU A 110 -8.90 1.40 4.38
N SER A 111 -9.47 2.59 4.35
CA SER A 111 -8.72 3.86 4.25
C SER A 111 -9.07 4.74 5.43
N THR A 112 -8.12 5.53 5.91
CA THR A 112 -8.34 6.45 7.03
C THR A 112 -7.69 7.80 6.77
N ASN A 113 -8.35 8.87 7.22
CA ASN A 113 -7.73 10.16 7.50
C ASN A 113 -7.56 10.30 9.02
N ASP A 114 -7.47 11.52 9.53
CA ASP A 114 -7.25 11.81 10.94
C ASP A 114 -8.39 11.41 11.88
N LYS A 115 -9.64 11.29 11.38
CA LYS A 115 -10.84 11.13 12.24
C LYS A 115 -11.75 9.98 11.83
N THR A 116 -11.72 9.59 10.56
CA THR A 116 -12.71 8.69 9.98
C THR A 116 -12.05 7.57 9.17
N ILE A 117 -12.49 6.34 9.41
CA ILE A 117 -12.07 5.16 8.67
C ILE A 117 -13.23 4.74 7.75
N LYS A 118 -12.93 4.36 6.50
CA LYS A 118 -13.94 3.88 5.54
C LYS A 118 -13.57 2.48 5.04
N LEU A 119 -14.52 1.56 5.04
CA LEU A 119 -14.40 0.26 4.38
C LEU A 119 -14.94 0.37 2.96
N TRP A 120 -14.06 0.23 1.99
CA TRP A 120 -14.37 0.27 0.58
C TRP A 120 -14.59 -1.14 0.02
N LYS A 121 -15.53 -1.26 -0.91
CA LYS A 121 -15.69 -2.44 -1.77
C LYS A 121 -15.45 -2.03 -3.20
N VAL A 122 -14.45 -2.66 -3.82
CA VAL A 122 -14.11 -2.46 -5.24
C VAL A 122 -14.44 -3.72 -6.00
N PHE A 123 -15.24 -3.63 -7.06
CA PHE A 123 -15.70 -4.79 -7.81
C PHE A 123 -16.02 -4.46 -9.25
N GLU A 124 -15.95 -5.47 -10.10
CA GLU A 124 -16.40 -5.39 -11.49
C GLU A 124 -17.92 -5.47 -11.55
N LYS A 125 -18.54 -4.45 -12.15
CA LYS A 125 -19.97 -4.35 -12.36
C LYS A 125 -20.26 -4.48 -13.85
N SER A 126 -20.88 -5.59 -14.24
CA SER A 126 -21.41 -5.76 -15.60
C SER A 126 -22.64 -4.85 -15.77
N LEU A 127 -22.50 -3.83 -16.61
CA LEU A 127 -23.59 -3.00 -17.08
C LEU A 127 -24.43 -3.79 -18.06
N LYS A 128 -25.71 -3.94 -17.71
CA LYS A 128 -26.71 -4.53 -18.59
C LYS A 128 -27.74 -3.48 -18.96
N VAL A 129 -28.06 -3.39 -20.24
CA VAL A 129 -29.07 -2.46 -20.76
C VAL A 129 -30.36 -3.23 -21.01
N VAL A 130 -31.49 -2.57 -20.83
CA VAL A 130 -32.79 -3.14 -21.16
C VAL A 130 -32.92 -3.20 -22.68
N ALA A 131 -32.89 -4.41 -23.23
CA ALA A 131 -33.01 -4.64 -24.67
C ALA A 131 -34.46 -4.71 -25.13
N GLU A 132 -35.36 -5.20 -24.27
CA GLU A 132 -36.77 -5.37 -24.58
C GLU A 132 -37.62 -4.87 -23.41
N ASN A 133 -38.54 -3.95 -23.69
CA ASN A 133 -39.60 -3.55 -22.77
C ASN A 133 -40.88 -3.22 -23.57
N ASN A 134 -42.02 -3.08 -22.88
CA ASN A 134 -43.29 -2.81 -23.56
C ASN A 134 -43.31 -1.44 -24.26
N SER A 135 -42.46 -0.49 -23.84
CA SER A 135 -42.35 0.84 -24.45
C SER A 135 -41.53 0.88 -25.74
N SER A 136 -40.56 -0.02 -25.95
CA SER A 136 -39.73 -0.04 -27.16
C SER A 136 -40.52 -0.48 -28.40
N ALA A 137 -41.59 -1.26 -28.21
CA ALA A 137 -42.53 -1.62 -29.27
C ALA A 137 -43.43 -0.44 -29.69
N ALA A 138 -43.82 0.42 -28.74
CA ALA A 138 -44.69 1.57 -29.01
C ALA A 138 -43.96 2.73 -29.73
N ALA A 139 -42.65 2.92 -29.48
CA ALA A 139 -41.88 4.03 -30.04
C ALA A 139 -41.45 3.84 -31.51
N ASN A 140 -41.34 2.60 -32.00
CA ASN A 140 -40.82 2.32 -33.35
C ASN A 140 -41.91 2.17 -34.42
N GLY A 141 -43.18 2.49 -34.13
CA GLY A 141 -44.28 2.32 -35.09
C GLY A 141 -44.47 0.87 -35.57
N ALA A 142 -43.86 -0.10 -34.88
CA ALA A 142 -43.97 -1.51 -35.19
C ALA A 142 -45.36 -1.99 -34.76
N SER A 143 -45.99 -2.82 -35.59
CA SER A 143 -47.25 -3.49 -35.25
C SER A 143 -47.13 -4.20 -33.90
N PRO A 144 -48.21 -4.24 -33.09
CA PRO A 144 -48.18 -4.88 -31.79
C PRO A 144 -47.67 -6.33 -31.97
N PRO A 145 -46.66 -6.75 -31.20
CA PRO A 145 -46.05 -8.04 -31.41
C PRO A 145 -47.08 -9.14 -31.19
N SER A 146 -47.17 -10.08 -32.13
CA SER A 146 -48.02 -11.27 -32.03
C SER A 146 -47.73 -12.04 -30.74
N PRO A 147 -48.76 -12.63 -30.09
CA PRO A 147 -48.56 -13.43 -28.88
C PRO A 147 -47.57 -14.58 -29.16
N PRO A 148 -46.80 -15.01 -28.16
CA PRO A 148 -45.99 -16.22 -28.30
C PRO A 148 -46.89 -17.40 -28.71
N PRO A 149 -46.40 -18.36 -29.52
CA PRO A 149 -47.17 -19.53 -29.89
C PRO A 149 -47.67 -20.21 -28.61
N ALA A 150 -48.97 -20.52 -28.55
CA ALA A 150 -49.61 -21.11 -27.39
C ALA A 150 -48.92 -22.44 -27.03
N GLY A 151 -48.17 -22.44 -25.92
CA GLY A 151 -47.41 -23.62 -25.54
C GLY A 151 -46.51 -23.40 -24.33
N GLN A 152 -47.09 -23.07 -23.18
CA GLN A 152 -46.97 -23.81 -21.92
C GLN A 152 -47.63 -23.01 -20.78
N PRO A 153 -48.49 -23.63 -19.95
CA PRO A 153 -49.11 -22.96 -18.81
C PRO A 153 -48.04 -22.54 -17.80
N ILE A 154 -48.09 -21.29 -17.34
CA ILE A 154 -47.26 -20.79 -16.25
C ILE A 154 -47.75 -21.46 -14.95
N PRO A 155 -46.93 -22.24 -14.23
CA PRO A 155 -47.35 -22.87 -12.98
C PRO A 155 -47.76 -21.82 -11.96
N GLY A 156 -49.02 -21.83 -11.52
CA GLY A 156 -49.54 -20.96 -10.44
C GLY A 156 -50.49 -19.83 -10.85
N LEU A 157 -50.76 -19.61 -12.15
CA LEU A 157 -51.83 -18.71 -12.59
C LEU A 157 -52.99 -19.52 -13.19
N SER A 158 -54.16 -19.45 -12.56
CA SER A 158 -55.40 -19.99 -13.13
C SER A 158 -55.77 -19.19 -14.39
N SER A 159 -55.84 -19.86 -15.53
CA SER A 159 -56.30 -19.30 -16.80
C SER A 159 -57.80 -18.98 -16.73
N SER A 160 -58.16 -17.79 -16.27
CA SER A 160 -59.54 -17.30 -16.31
C SER A 160 -59.60 -15.95 -17.00
N LEU A 161 -59.44 -15.93 -18.33
CA LEU A 161 -59.86 -14.84 -19.20
C LEU A 161 -60.01 -15.44 -20.62
N ALA A 162 -61.07 -16.23 -20.82
CA ALA A 162 -61.58 -16.51 -22.15
C ALA A 162 -62.46 -15.34 -22.58
N PRO A 163 -62.29 -14.75 -23.78
CA PRO A 163 -63.25 -13.77 -24.27
C PRO A 163 -64.54 -14.50 -24.66
N SER A 164 -65.65 -14.03 -24.09
CA SER A 164 -67.00 -14.50 -24.39
C SER A 164 -67.30 -14.30 -25.89
N ALA A 165 -67.54 -15.40 -26.60
CA ALA A 165 -68.07 -15.35 -27.95
C ALA A 165 -69.57 -15.01 -27.87
N ASN A 166 -69.93 -13.78 -28.20
CA ASN A 166 -71.28 -13.46 -28.65
C ASN A 166 -71.24 -12.40 -29.76
N GLY A 167 -71.96 -12.70 -30.85
CA GLY A 167 -71.80 -12.07 -32.15
C GLY A 167 -72.32 -10.64 -32.28
N GLY A 168 -71.86 -9.99 -33.36
CA GLY A 168 -72.32 -8.69 -33.82
C GLY A 168 -71.29 -8.07 -34.77
N ALA A 169 -71.58 -8.10 -36.07
CA ALA A 169 -70.74 -7.47 -37.08
C ALA A 169 -70.71 -5.94 -36.86
N GLY A 170 -69.51 -5.36 -36.83
CA GLY A 170 -69.29 -3.92 -36.94
C GLY A 170 -68.84 -3.22 -35.66
N ALA A 171 -67.56 -3.38 -35.30
CA ALA A 171 -66.74 -2.34 -34.66
C ALA A 171 -65.29 -2.86 -34.60
N ALA A 172 -64.34 -2.04 -35.05
CA ALA A 172 -62.92 -2.36 -34.97
C ALA A 172 -62.52 -2.63 -33.51
N ALA A 173 -62.04 -3.83 -33.21
CA ALA A 173 -61.45 -4.17 -31.92
C ALA A 173 -60.11 -3.44 -31.78
N ALA A 174 -60.17 -2.21 -31.31
CA ALA A 174 -59.01 -1.40 -30.92
C ALA A 174 -58.73 -1.52 -29.42
N ASP A 175 -58.79 -2.75 -28.87
CA ASP A 175 -58.48 -2.97 -27.46
C ASP A 175 -57.71 -4.28 -27.29
N GLY A 176 -56.50 -4.31 -27.86
CA GLY A 176 -55.51 -5.34 -27.58
C GLY A 176 -54.87 -5.04 -26.23
N THR A 177 -55.26 -5.75 -25.18
CA THR A 177 -54.56 -5.69 -23.88
C THR A 177 -53.07 -5.94 -24.13
N PRO A 178 -52.17 -4.97 -23.84
CA PRO A 178 -50.76 -5.13 -24.13
C PRO A 178 -50.20 -6.27 -23.27
N TYR A 179 -49.71 -7.33 -23.93
CA TYR A 179 -48.99 -8.40 -23.24
C TYR A 179 -47.81 -7.81 -22.49
N LEU A 180 -47.80 -7.95 -21.17
CA LEU A 180 -46.70 -7.45 -20.35
C LEU A 180 -45.47 -8.37 -20.52
N ARG A 181 -44.40 -7.85 -21.13
CA ARG A 181 -43.09 -8.50 -21.12
C ARG A 181 -42.29 -8.10 -19.88
N LEU A 182 -41.60 -9.07 -19.29
CA LEU A 182 -40.55 -8.79 -18.33
C LEU A 182 -39.35 -8.18 -19.07
N PRO A 183 -38.74 -7.10 -18.54
CA PRO A 183 -37.56 -6.49 -19.15
C PRO A 183 -36.44 -7.51 -19.32
N ARG A 184 -35.97 -7.69 -20.55
CA ARG A 184 -34.80 -8.53 -20.83
C ARG A 184 -33.55 -7.66 -20.83
N MET A 185 -32.57 -8.06 -20.03
CA MET A 185 -31.28 -7.38 -19.93
C MET A 185 -30.26 -8.02 -20.87
N THR A 186 -29.57 -7.22 -21.69
CA THR A 186 -28.41 -7.67 -22.47
C THR A 186 -27.13 -7.07 -21.90
N TYR A 187 -26.04 -7.84 -21.96
CA TYR A 187 -24.72 -7.35 -21.58
C TYR A 187 -24.31 -6.19 -22.49
N HIS A 188 -23.78 -5.12 -21.90
CA HIS A 188 -23.26 -3.98 -22.63
C HIS A 188 -21.77 -3.80 -22.37
N ASP A 189 -21.38 -3.59 -21.11
CA ASP A 189 -19.99 -3.32 -20.75
C ASP A 189 -19.70 -3.75 -19.30
N THR A 190 -18.43 -3.76 -18.88
CA THR A 190 -18.02 -3.99 -17.49
C THR A 190 -17.21 -2.82 -17.00
N ILE A 191 -17.62 -2.23 -15.87
CA ILE A 191 -16.91 -1.13 -15.22
C ILE A 191 -16.41 -1.56 -13.84
N VAL A 192 -15.28 -1.02 -13.40
CA VAL A 192 -14.84 -1.17 -12.01
C VAL A 192 -15.55 -0.09 -11.19
N ALA A 193 -16.27 -0.51 -10.14
CA ALA A 193 -16.95 0.39 -9.22
C ALA A 193 -16.34 0.27 -7.82
N ALA A 194 -16.09 1.40 -7.19
CA ALA A 194 -15.71 1.51 -5.79
C ALA A 194 -16.87 2.13 -4.98
N VAL A 195 -17.29 1.47 -3.91
CA VAL A 195 -18.37 1.98 -3.05
C VAL A 195 -17.97 1.92 -1.57
N PRO A 196 -18.23 2.98 -0.79
CA PRO A 196 -18.03 2.93 0.65
C PRO A 196 -19.12 2.05 1.26
N ARG A 197 -18.75 0.93 1.87
CA ARG A 197 -19.70 0.04 2.55
C ARG A 197 -20.01 0.50 3.96
N LYS A 198 -18.99 0.99 4.66
CA LYS A 198 -19.08 1.41 6.06
C LYS A 198 -18.17 2.59 6.32
N VAL A 199 -18.60 3.43 7.23
CA VAL A 199 -17.88 4.59 7.73
C VAL A 199 -17.81 4.44 9.25
N TYR A 200 -16.62 4.34 9.79
CA TYR A 200 -16.33 4.23 11.21
C TYR A 200 -15.80 5.59 11.66
N ALA A 201 -16.63 6.34 12.38
CA ALA A 201 -16.36 7.73 12.73
C ALA A 201 -16.60 7.97 14.23
N ASN A 202 -16.20 9.15 14.72
CA ASN A 202 -16.50 9.66 16.06
C ASN A 202 -15.97 8.82 17.24
N ALA A 203 -14.97 7.96 17.02
CA ALA A 203 -14.32 7.19 18.09
C ALA A 203 -12.97 7.75 18.54
N HIS A 204 -12.35 8.61 17.72
CA HIS A 204 -11.03 9.17 17.98
C HIS A 204 -11.12 10.66 18.32
N ALA A 205 -10.51 11.03 19.43
CA ALA A 205 -10.37 12.44 19.82
C ALA A 205 -9.15 13.07 19.14
N TYR A 206 -8.09 12.30 18.94
CA TYR A 206 -6.79 12.72 18.37
C TYR A 206 -6.62 12.21 16.93
N HIS A 207 -5.45 12.41 16.32
CA HIS A 207 -5.23 12.04 14.92
C HIS A 207 -4.96 10.54 14.79
N ILE A 208 -5.71 9.85 13.93
CA ILE A 208 -5.49 8.43 13.66
C ILE A 208 -4.16 8.27 12.92
N ASN A 209 -3.19 7.63 13.57
CA ASN A 209 -1.88 7.33 13.01
C ASN A 209 -1.79 5.91 12.41
N SER A 210 -2.62 4.97 12.88
CA SER A 210 -2.53 3.56 12.49
C SER A 210 -3.89 2.90 12.32
N ILE A 211 -3.96 2.00 11.35
CA ILE A 211 -4.99 0.96 11.23
C ILE A 211 -4.32 -0.38 10.94
N SER A 212 -4.85 -1.45 11.53
CA SER A 212 -4.33 -2.81 11.33
C SER A 212 -5.45 -3.83 11.44
N ILE A 213 -5.47 -4.81 10.52
CA ILE A 213 -6.50 -5.85 10.48
C ILE A 213 -6.02 -7.05 11.29
N ASN A 214 -6.94 -7.60 12.09
CA ASN A 214 -6.63 -8.77 12.90
C ASN A 214 -6.57 -10.04 12.02
N SER A 215 -5.75 -10.99 12.44
CA SER A 215 -5.62 -12.30 11.80
C SER A 215 -6.92 -13.11 11.80
N ASP A 216 -7.87 -12.79 12.70
CA ASP A 216 -9.21 -13.39 12.77
C ASP A 216 -10.08 -13.11 11.53
N GLY A 217 -9.78 -12.08 10.75
CA GLY A 217 -10.53 -11.68 9.56
C GLY A 217 -11.89 -11.02 9.83
N GLU A 218 -12.20 -10.72 11.09
CA GLU A 218 -13.47 -10.10 11.53
C GLU A 218 -13.25 -8.74 12.19
N THR A 219 -12.14 -8.58 12.91
CA THR A 219 -11.82 -7.36 13.66
C THR A 219 -10.64 -6.62 13.05
N TYR A 220 -10.57 -5.33 13.37
CA TYR A 220 -9.42 -4.49 13.08
C TYR A 220 -9.27 -3.46 14.20
N MET A 221 -8.11 -2.83 14.30
CA MET A 221 -7.86 -1.77 15.27
C MET A 221 -7.49 -0.48 14.57
N SER A 222 -7.74 0.62 15.26
CA SER A 222 -7.23 1.94 14.92
C SER A 222 -6.60 2.59 16.15
N ALA A 223 -5.48 3.26 15.94
CA ALA A 223 -4.77 3.98 16.99
C ALA A 223 -4.71 5.47 16.67
N ASP A 224 -4.97 6.30 17.68
CA ASP A 224 -4.61 7.70 17.69
C ASP A 224 -3.44 7.95 18.65
N ASP A 225 -3.15 9.21 18.95
CA ASP A 225 -2.01 9.59 19.80
C ASP A 225 -2.09 9.05 21.24
N LEU A 226 -3.27 8.69 21.76
CA LEU A 226 -3.43 8.26 23.16
C LEU A 226 -4.27 6.98 23.32
N ARG A 227 -4.96 6.53 22.28
CA ARG A 227 -5.94 5.44 22.36
C ARG A 227 -5.81 4.45 21.22
N VAL A 228 -6.12 3.19 21.54
CA VAL A 228 -6.35 2.13 20.54
C VAL A 228 -7.78 1.63 20.69
N ASN A 229 -8.51 1.64 19.59
CA ASN A 229 -9.89 1.16 19.50
C ASN A 229 -9.95 -0.11 18.65
N LEU A 230 -10.67 -1.11 19.13
CA LEU A 230 -11.01 -2.35 18.44
C LEU A 230 -12.39 -2.22 17.79
N TRP A 231 -12.48 -2.65 16.54
CA TRP A 231 -13.66 -2.58 15.72
C TRP A 231 -14.00 -3.95 15.14
N ASN A 232 -15.28 -4.17 14.87
CA ASN A 232 -15.71 -5.26 14.02
C ASN A 232 -15.99 -4.73 12.61
N LEU A 233 -15.48 -5.39 11.56
CA LEU A 233 -15.67 -4.98 10.16
C LEU A 233 -17.15 -4.92 9.74
N ASN A 234 -18.05 -5.54 10.49
CA ASN A 234 -19.48 -5.53 10.23
C ASN A 234 -20.27 -4.52 11.08
N ILE A 235 -19.66 -3.87 12.07
CA ILE A 235 -20.32 -2.95 13.03
C ILE A 235 -19.59 -1.61 12.98
N SER A 236 -20.28 -0.55 12.53
CA SER A 236 -19.66 0.75 12.28
C SER A 236 -20.01 1.84 13.29
N ASP A 237 -21.01 1.58 14.13
CA ASP A 237 -21.55 2.49 15.15
C ASP A 237 -20.98 2.25 16.55
N GLN A 238 -20.14 1.21 16.71
CA GLN A 238 -19.56 0.84 17.99
C GLN A 238 -18.08 0.45 17.82
N SER A 239 -17.27 0.89 18.77
CA SER A 239 -15.89 0.44 18.96
C SER A 239 -15.65 0.16 20.44
N PHE A 240 -14.67 -0.67 20.73
CA PHE A 240 -14.23 -0.94 22.09
C PHE A 240 -12.83 -0.36 22.28
N ASN A 241 -12.67 0.56 23.22
CA ASN A 241 -11.36 1.09 23.55
C ASN A 241 -10.56 0.04 24.34
N ILE A 242 -9.49 -0.47 23.75
CA ILE A 242 -8.64 -1.52 24.33
C ILE A 242 -7.38 -0.95 25.00
N LEU A 243 -6.97 0.27 24.66
CA LEU A 243 -5.85 0.97 25.29
C LEU A 243 -6.20 2.46 25.41
N ASP A 244 -5.98 3.04 26.59
CA ASP A 244 -6.07 4.48 26.85
C ASP A 244 -4.89 4.89 27.73
N ILE A 245 -3.90 5.55 27.13
CA ILE A 245 -2.74 6.10 27.87
C ILE A 245 -2.94 7.58 28.22
N LYS A 246 -4.14 8.12 28.02
CA LYS A 246 -4.44 9.51 28.33
C LYS A 246 -4.23 9.79 29.83
N PRO A 247 -3.35 10.73 30.20
CA PRO A 247 -3.17 11.09 31.60
C PRO A 247 -4.43 11.80 32.14
N VAL A 248 -4.61 11.74 33.46
CA VAL A 248 -5.71 12.44 34.14
C VAL A 248 -5.59 13.96 33.93
N ASN A 249 -4.36 14.48 34.05
CA ASN A 249 -4.02 15.85 33.69
C ASN A 249 -3.27 15.87 32.34
N MET A 250 -3.82 16.57 31.35
CA MET A 250 -3.17 16.71 30.04
C MET A 250 -1.82 17.44 30.11
N GLU A 251 -1.56 18.22 31.15
CA GLU A 251 -0.26 18.87 31.38
C GLU A 251 0.84 17.86 31.74
N GLU A 252 0.47 16.67 32.23
CA GLU A 252 1.40 15.57 32.56
C GLU A 252 1.63 14.63 31.38
N LEU A 253 1.19 15.01 30.18
CA LEU A 253 1.40 14.21 28.98
C LEU A 253 2.89 14.13 28.64
N THR A 254 3.45 12.93 28.73
CA THR A 254 4.87 12.69 28.40
C THR A 254 5.07 11.65 27.30
N GLU A 255 4.02 10.93 26.89
CA GLU A 255 4.13 9.83 25.95
C GLU A 255 2.90 9.81 25.05
N VAL A 256 3.13 9.65 23.74
CA VAL A 256 2.07 9.42 22.75
C VAL A 256 2.34 8.14 21.96
N ILE A 257 1.28 7.50 21.51
CA ILE A 257 1.31 6.35 20.60
C ILE A 257 1.65 6.86 19.20
N THR A 258 2.65 6.25 18.56
CA THR A 258 3.13 6.69 17.25
C THR A 258 2.78 5.73 16.12
N ALA A 259 2.73 4.43 16.42
CA ALA A 259 2.29 3.40 15.50
C ALA A 259 1.71 2.20 16.27
N ALA A 260 0.81 1.45 15.64
CA ALA A 260 0.28 0.21 16.19
C ALA A 260 -0.01 -0.83 15.09
N GLU A 261 0.32 -2.09 15.34
CA GLU A 261 0.07 -3.20 14.40
C GLU A 261 -0.35 -4.49 15.13
N PHE A 262 -1.31 -5.23 14.55
CA PHE A 262 -1.66 -6.56 15.01
C PHE A 262 -0.58 -7.56 14.63
N HIS A 263 -0.40 -8.56 15.47
CA HIS A 263 0.45 -9.68 15.14
C HIS A 263 -0.16 -10.47 13.95
N PRO A 264 0.63 -10.84 12.93
CA PRO A 264 0.11 -11.40 11.67
C PRO A 264 -0.54 -12.78 11.82
N VAL A 265 -0.12 -13.55 12.83
CA VAL A 265 -0.63 -14.91 13.12
C VAL A 265 -1.51 -14.98 14.38
N SER A 266 -1.06 -14.45 15.51
CA SER A 266 -1.75 -14.48 16.80
C SER A 266 -2.80 -13.38 16.92
N CYS A 267 -4.09 -13.75 16.96
CA CYS A 267 -5.20 -12.79 16.96
C CYS A 267 -5.36 -11.95 18.24
N ASN A 268 -4.70 -12.34 19.32
CA ASN A 268 -4.77 -11.67 20.62
C ASN A 268 -3.60 -10.73 20.88
N LEU A 269 -2.57 -10.72 20.03
CA LEU A 269 -1.38 -9.91 20.24
C LEU A 269 -1.36 -8.71 19.30
N PHE A 270 -1.03 -7.55 19.84
CA PHE A 270 -0.69 -6.37 19.04
C PHE A 270 0.47 -5.63 19.68
N ALA A 271 1.24 -4.94 18.86
CA ALA A 271 2.30 -4.05 19.33
C ALA A 271 1.91 -2.60 19.07
N TYR A 272 2.36 -1.71 19.94
CA TYR A 272 2.30 -0.27 19.73
C TYR A 272 3.61 0.37 20.15
N SER A 273 4.04 1.38 19.41
CA SER A 273 5.24 2.16 19.69
C SER A 273 4.89 3.53 20.25
N SER A 274 5.87 4.18 20.87
CA SER A 274 5.67 5.51 21.43
C SER A 274 6.75 6.52 21.07
N SER A 275 6.42 7.79 21.35
CA SER A 275 7.32 8.94 21.18
C SER A 275 8.55 8.91 22.10
N LYS A 276 8.62 7.99 23.06
CA LYS A 276 9.74 7.81 24.00
C LYS A 276 10.74 6.72 23.58
N GLY A 277 10.62 6.18 22.36
CA GLY A 277 11.55 5.14 21.89
C GLY A 277 11.29 3.75 22.42
N THR A 278 10.06 3.49 22.88
CA THR A 278 9.67 2.16 23.37
C THR A 278 8.69 1.48 22.42
N VAL A 279 8.78 0.16 22.34
CA VAL A 279 7.75 -0.68 21.70
C VAL A 279 7.15 -1.59 22.77
N LYS A 280 5.83 -1.63 22.84
CA LYS A 280 5.08 -2.39 23.84
C LYS A 280 4.25 -3.45 23.14
N LEU A 281 4.28 -4.68 23.63
CA LEU A 281 3.41 -5.76 23.18
C LEU A 281 2.28 -5.94 24.20
N ALA A 282 1.05 -5.96 23.71
CA ALA A 282 -0.14 -6.19 24.51
C ALA A 282 -0.77 -7.56 24.17
N ASP A 283 -1.30 -8.23 25.19
CA ASP A 283 -2.08 -9.47 25.03
C ASP A 283 -3.53 -9.26 25.49
N MET A 284 -4.44 -9.28 24.52
CA MET A 284 -5.88 -9.08 24.72
C MET A 284 -6.55 -10.21 25.53
N ARG A 285 -5.86 -11.33 25.79
CA ARG A 285 -6.36 -12.42 26.65
C ARG A 285 -6.03 -12.22 28.11
N GLU A 286 -4.97 -11.47 28.43
CA GLU A 286 -4.59 -11.23 29.82
C GLU A 286 -5.59 -10.28 30.48
N GLN A 287 -5.98 -9.22 29.77
CA GLN A 287 -6.88 -8.20 30.29
C GLN A 287 -7.77 -7.63 29.17
N ALA A 288 -9.02 -7.29 29.51
CA ALA A 288 -9.94 -6.64 28.57
C ALA A 288 -9.46 -5.25 28.15
N LEU A 289 -8.85 -4.52 29.10
CA LEU A 289 -8.14 -3.28 28.87
C LEU A 289 -6.65 -3.62 28.91
N CYS A 290 -5.94 -3.34 27.83
CA CYS A 290 -4.51 -3.60 27.65
C CYS A 290 -3.67 -2.44 28.21
N ASP A 291 -4.10 -1.83 29.32
CA ASP A 291 -3.44 -0.70 29.98
C ASP A 291 -2.06 -1.08 30.56
N LYS A 292 -1.88 -2.36 30.90
CA LYS A 292 -0.57 -2.96 31.14
C LYS A 292 -0.07 -3.66 29.87
N HIS A 293 1.19 -3.39 29.51
CA HIS A 293 1.87 -4.14 28.45
C HIS A 293 2.30 -5.52 28.97
N ALA A 294 2.19 -6.54 28.11
CA ALA A 294 2.69 -7.88 28.38
C ALA A 294 4.23 -7.90 28.29
N LYS A 295 4.80 -7.16 27.34
CA LYS A 295 6.25 -7.03 27.13
C LYS A 295 6.63 -5.59 26.76
N LEU A 296 7.81 -5.16 27.21
CA LEU A 296 8.38 -3.84 26.92
C LEU A 296 9.74 -3.98 26.25
N PHE A 297 9.83 -3.58 25.00
CA PHE A 297 11.06 -3.54 24.22
C PHE A 297 11.66 -2.15 24.35
N GLU A 298 12.73 -2.07 25.12
CA GLU A 298 13.48 -0.85 25.39
C GLU A 298 14.96 -1.22 25.51
N GLU A 299 15.83 -0.36 25.00
CA GLU A 299 17.27 -0.49 25.19
C GLU A 299 17.70 0.56 26.22
N GLU A 300 18.30 0.12 27.32
CA GLU A 300 18.81 1.03 28.34
C GLU A 300 19.94 1.90 27.76
N GLU A 301 19.66 3.19 27.57
CA GLU A 301 20.69 4.16 27.20
C GLU A 301 21.39 4.72 28.44
N ASP A 302 22.71 4.76 28.39
CA ASP A 302 23.53 5.42 29.40
C ASP A 302 23.11 6.90 29.54
N PRO A 303 22.71 7.36 30.74
CA PRO A 303 22.32 8.76 30.96
C PRO A 303 23.37 9.78 30.51
N SER A 304 24.65 9.41 30.48
CA SER A 304 25.73 10.28 29.99
C SER A 304 25.69 10.54 28.48
N ASN A 305 25.05 9.65 27.71
CA ASN A 305 24.87 9.80 26.26
C ASN A 305 23.59 10.56 25.89
N LYS A 306 22.75 10.93 26.88
CA LYS A 306 21.52 11.66 26.63
C LYS A 306 21.81 13.13 26.35
N SER A 307 21.44 13.57 25.16
CA SER A 307 21.41 14.97 24.73
C SER A 307 19.97 15.48 24.72
N PHE A 308 19.78 16.79 24.55
CA PHE A 308 18.46 17.37 24.30
C PHE A 308 17.74 16.69 23.13
N PHE A 309 18.46 16.36 22.05
CA PHE A 309 17.89 15.73 20.87
C PHE A 309 17.58 14.24 21.07
N SER A 310 18.08 13.59 22.13
CA SER A 310 17.91 12.14 22.33
C SER A 310 16.44 11.76 22.46
N GLU A 311 15.61 12.57 23.14
CA GLU A 311 14.17 12.33 23.26
C GLU A 311 13.45 12.54 21.92
N ILE A 312 13.86 13.52 21.13
CA ILE A 312 13.25 13.82 19.83
C ILE A 312 13.53 12.70 18.83
N ILE A 313 14.79 12.28 18.72
CA ILE A 313 15.21 11.28 17.71
C ILE A 313 14.90 9.84 18.12
N SER A 314 14.66 9.57 19.41
CA SER A 314 14.26 8.24 19.89
C SER A 314 12.80 7.93 19.62
N SER A 315 11.96 8.93 19.33
CA SER A 315 10.58 8.73 18.92
C SER A 315 10.47 7.71 17.77
N VAL A 316 9.76 6.61 18.01
CA VAL A 316 9.57 5.56 17.01
C VAL A 316 8.56 6.05 15.98
N SER A 317 8.92 6.10 14.70
CA SER A 317 8.03 6.53 13.61
C SER A 317 7.15 5.42 13.07
N ASP A 318 7.61 4.17 13.08
CA ASP A 318 6.86 3.02 12.57
C ASP A 318 7.30 1.72 13.26
N VAL A 319 6.38 0.76 13.32
CA VAL A 319 6.61 -0.59 13.86
C VAL A 319 5.97 -1.64 12.97
N LYS A 320 6.73 -2.70 12.65
CA LYS A 320 6.28 -3.82 11.81
C LYS A 320 6.61 -5.18 12.37
N PHE A 321 5.66 -6.11 12.32
CA PHE A 321 5.95 -7.52 12.52
C PHE A 321 6.60 -8.15 11.28
N SER A 322 7.54 -9.08 11.49
CA SER A 322 7.96 -10.02 10.45
C SER A 322 6.78 -10.91 10.05
N LYS A 323 6.77 -11.44 8.83
CA LYS A 323 5.64 -12.22 8.30
C LYS A 323 5.34 -13.49 9.10
N ASP A 324 6.36 -14.10 9.69
CA ASP A 324 6.23 -15.25 10.61
C ASP A 324 5.80 -14.84 12.03
N GLY A 325 5.79 -13.53 12.32
CA GLY A 325 5.46 -12.97 13.63
C GLY A 325 6.52 -13.22 14.69
N ARG A 326 7.77 -13.59 14.34
CA ARG A 326 8.83 -13.81 15.33
C ARG A 326 9.54 -12.53 15.75
N TYR A 327 9.68 -11.59 14.82
CA TYR A 327 10.46 -10.38 14.99
C TYR A 327 9.59 -9.12 14.88
N LEU A 328 10.03 -8.06 15.55
CA LEU A 328 9.52 -6.70 15.41
C LEU A 328 10.61 -5.83 14.80
N LEU A 329 10.25 -5.00 13.83
CA LEU A 329 11.09 -3.94 13.27
C LEU A 329 10.54 -2.62 13.79
N SER A 330 11.40 -1.78 14.35
CA SER A 330 11.05 -0.41 14.73
C SER A 330 12.00 0.56 14.04
N ARG A 331 11.44 1.67 13.54
CA ARG A 331 12.21 2.78 12.97
C ARG A 331 12.15 3.97 13.91
N ASP A 332 13.31 4.48 14.32
CA ASP A 332 13.43 5.84 14.89
C ASP A 332 14.07 6.77 13.85
N TYR A 333 14.36 8.03 14.20
CA TYR A 333 14.87 8.98 13.22
C TYR A 333 16.21 8.54 12.60
N LEU A 334 17.10 7.93 13.39
CA LEU A 334 18.47 7.59 12.99
C LEU A 334 18.68 6.11 12.68
N THR A 335 17.89 5.22 13.27
CA THR A 335 18.15 3.79 13.32
C THR A 335 16.93 2.93 13.00
N LEU A 336 17.21 1.74 12.46
CA LEU A 336 16.29 0.61 12.41
C LEU A 336 16.73 -0.40 13.46
N ARG A 337 15.79 -0.92 14.24
CA ARG A 337 16.04 -1.95 15.25
C ARG A 337 15.17 -3.16 15.00
N ILE A 338 15.80 -4.33 14.95
CA ILE A 338 15.14 -5.63 14.84
C ILE A 338 15.14 -6.29 16.22
N TRP A 339 13.96 -6.60 16.74
CA TRP A 339 13.74 -7.21 18.04
C TRP A 339 13.21 -8.62 17.84
N ASP A 340 13.67 -9.57 18.66
CA ASP A 340 13.02 -10.86 18.80
C ASP A 340 11.96 -10.72 19.88
N ILE A 341 10.72 -11.16 19.63
CA ILE A 341 9.62 -11.04 20.60
C ILE A 341 9.93 -11.76 21.93
N ASN A 342 10.87 -12.70 21.95
CA ASN A 342 11.32 -13.39 23.15
C ASN A 342 12.50 -12.71 23.87
N MET A 343 12.99 -11.58 23.35
CA MET A 343 14.15 -10.86 23.86
C MET A 343 13.86 -9.35 23.96
N GLU A 344 13.39 -8.93 25.13
CA GLU A 344 12.86 -7.59 25.38
C GLU A 344 13.96 -6.54 25.66
N ASN A 345 15.05 -6.97 26.31
CA ASN A 345 16.03 -6.06 26.91
C ASN A 345 16.97 -5.37 25.90
N LYS A 346 17.04 -5.84 24.66
CA LYS A 346 17.86 -5.24 23.59
C LYS A 346 17.46 -5.78 22.22
N PRO A 347 17.66 -4.99 21.14
CA PRO A 347 17.45 -5.49 19.79
C PRO A 347 18.46 -6.59 19.44
N VAL A 348 18.04 -7.51 18.56
CA VAL A 348 18.92 -8.50 17.92
C VAL A 348 19.89 -7.80 16.99
N GLN A 349 19.41 -6.78 16.27
CA GLN A 349 20.23 -6.01 15.34
C GLN A 349 19.80 -4.54 15.35
N THR A 350 20.79 -3.64 15.37
CA THR A 350 20.62 -2.19 15.20
C THR A 350 21.37 -1.75 13.95
N ILE A 351 20.68 -1.00 13.07
CA ILE A 351 21.19 -0.51 11.79
C ILE A 351 21.11 1.01 11.80
N ASN A 352 22.25 1.68 11.61
CA ASN A 352 22.30 3.15 11.58
C ASN A 352 22.05 3.65 10.15
N VAL A 353 20.87 4.23 9.91
CA VAL A 353 20.46 4.73 8.59
C VAL A 353 20.94 6.17 8.37
N HIS A 354 20.76 7.04 9.36
CA HIS A 354 21.04 8.48 9.24
C HIS A 354 22.19 8.94 10.15
N ASP A 355 23.19 8.11 10.42
CA ASP A 355 24.31 8.47 11.30
C ASP A 355 25.05 9.74 10.84
N HIS A 356 25.12 9.94 9.51
CA HIS A 356 25.70 11.11 8.86
C HIS A 356 24.93 12.42 9.11
N LEU A 357 23.68 12.36 9.60
CA LEU A 357 22.87 13.53 9.94
C LEU A 357 23.05 13.99 11.38
N ARG A 358 23.79 13.24 12.22
CA ARG A 358 23.98 13.59 13.64
C ARG A 358 24.56 14.98 13.86
N SER A 359 25.48 15.42 12.99
CA SER A 359 26.08 16.75 13.06
C SER A 359 25.14 17.87 12.59
N LYS A 360 24.03 17.53 11.91
CA LYS A 360 23.05 18.46 11.34
C LYS A 360 21.73 18.51 12.14
N LEU A 361 21.67 17.88 13.32
CA LEU A 361 20.43 17.79 14.11
C LEU A 361 19.83 19.15 14.49
N CYS A 362 20.66 20.15 14.77
CA CYS A 362 20.19 21.51 15.03
C CYS A 362 19.48 22.09 13.80
N ASP A 363 20.11 22.02 12.62
CA ASP A 363 19.54 22.54 11.37
C ASP A 363 18.25 21.79 10.97
N LEU A 364 18.20 20.49 11.25
CA LEU A 364 17.04 19.63 11.01
C LEU A 364 15.88 19.95 11.96
N TYR A 365 16.18 20.37 13.18
CA TYR A 365 15.19 20.82 14.14
C TYR A 365 14.61 22.18 13.75
N GLU A 366 15.45 23.12 13.29
CA GLU A 366 14.98 24.45 12.84
C GLU A 366 14.08 24.39 11.59
N ASN A 367 14.26 23.37 10.73
CA ASN A 367 13.47 23.19 9.51
C ASN A 367 12.39 22.10 9.64
N ASP A 368 12.05 21.67 10.87
CA ASP A 368 11.06 20.62 11.20
C ASP A 368 11.32 19.23 10.58
N CYS A 369 12.39 19.04 9.82
CA CYS A 369 12.75 17.78 9.16
C CYS A 369 13.06 16.68 10.19
N ILE A 370 13.48 17.03 11.40
CA ILE A 370 13.71 16.05 12.48
C ILE A 370 12.42 15.30 12.90
N PHE A 371 11.25 15.85 12.57
CA PHE A 371 9.94 15.23 12.87
C PHE A 371 9.39 14.38 11.71
N ASP A 372 10.16 14.20 10.64
CA ASP A 372 9.79 13.33 9.53
C ASP A 372 9.64 11.88 9.99
N LYS A 373 8.46 11.30 9.70
CA LYS A 373 8.12 9.92 10.08
C LYS A 373 8.42 8.96 8.94
N PHE A 374 9.64 8.43 8.92
CA PHE A 374 10.04 7.41 7.95
C PHE A 374 9.40 6.05 8.28
N GLU A 375 8.78 5.42 7.29
CA GLU A 375 8.25 4.06 7.43
C GLU A 375 9.33 3.00 7.25
N CYS A 376 9.03 1.78 7.72
CA CYS A 376 9.88 0.62 7.52
C CYS A 376 9.06 -0.61 7.18
N THR A 377 9.66 -1.60 6.51
CA THR A 377 8.97 -2.86 6.21
C THR A 377 9.95 -4.02 6.00
N PHE A 378 9.50 -5.22 6.35
CA PHE A 378 10.19 -6.46 6.00
C PHE A 378 9.90 -6.85 4.56
N SER A 379 10.90 -7.43 3.90
CA SER A 379 10.71 -8.25 2.70
C SER A 379 9.79 -9.44 2.95
N GLY A 380 9.17 -9.95 1.88
CA GLY A 380 8.24 -11.08 1.97
C GLY A 380 8.81 -12.35 2.58
N ASP A 381 10.12 -12.60 2.41
CA ASP A 381 10.83 -13.74 3.00
C ASP A 381 11.47 -13.43 4.37
N GLY A 382 11.37 -12.18 4.84
CA GLY A 382 11.89 -11.71 6.12
C GLY A 382 13.40 -11.54 6.19
N LYS A 383 14.14 -11.63 5.07
CA LYS A 383 15.62 -11.55 5.07
C LYS A 383 16.17 -10.15 4.86
N ASN A 384 15.37 -9.26 4.30
CA ASN A 384 15.73 -7.87 4.08
C ASN A 384 14.72 -6.94 4.75
N VAL A 385 15.18 -5.74 5.09
CA VAL A 385 14.35 -4.63 5.58
C VAL A 385 14.55 -3.41 4.69
N LEU A 386 13.46 -2.66 4.47
CA LEU A 386 13.43 -1.46 3.64
C LEU A 386 13.09 -0.25 4.50
N SER A 387 13.79 0.86 4.28
CA SER A 387 13.37 2.17 4.80
C SER A 387 13.92 3.30 3.95
N GLY A 388 13.21 4.42 3.95
CA GLY A 388 13.57 5.62 3.20
C GLY A 388 14.56 6.54 3.91
N SER A 389 15.01 7.54 3.17
CA SER A 389 15.92 8.60 3.57
C SER A 389 15.62 9.88 2.75
N TYR A 390 16.45 10.90 2.93
CA TYR A 390 16.44 12.15 2.16
C TYR A 390 17.10 11.99 0.78
N ASN A 391 17.10 13.05 -0.04
CA ASN A 391 17.57 13.03 -1.42
C ASN A 391 16.89 11.97 -2.33
N ASN A 392 15.66 11.57 -2.00
CA ASN A 392 14.96 10.42 -2.59
C ASN A 392 15.74 9.09 -2.48
N TYR A 393 16.68 8.99 -1.54
CA TYR A 393 17.35 7.73 -1.25
C TYR A 393 16.45 6.81 -0.44
N PHE A 394 16.64 5.53 -0.63
CA PHE A 394 16.11 4.49 0.23
C PHE A 394 17.11 3.34 0.30
N HIS A 395 17.02 2.61 1.39
CA HIS A 395 17.98 1.59 1.76
C HIS A 395 17.29 0.24 1.89
N ILE A 396 17.95 -0.79 1.37
CA ILE A 396 17.59 -2.18 1.59
C ILE A 396 18.74 -2.83 2.35
N TYR A 397 18.49 -3.18 3.60
CA TYR A 397 19.46 -3.86 4.45
C TYR A 397 19.12 -5.33 4.55
N ASP A 398 20.16 -6.17 4.59
CA ASP A 398 20.03 -7.53 5.09
C ASP A 398 19.70 -7.50 6.60
N THR A 399 18.88 -8.41 7.09
CA THR A 399 18.53 -8.50 8.52
C THR A 399 19.74 -8.73 9.42
N ASP A 400 20.79 -9.35 8.88
CA ASP A 400 22.06 -9.55 9.59
C ASP A 400 22.98 -8.30 9.52
N ALA A 401 22.49 -7.19 8.96
CA ALA A 401 23.24 -5.95 8.73
C ALA A 401 24.55 -6.18 7.96
N SER A 402 24.56 -7.15 7.05
CA SER A 402 25.75 -7.55 6.28
C SER A 402 26.00 -6.64 5.08
N GLN A 403 24.93 -6.10 4.49
CA GLN A 403 24.96 -5.27 3.28
C GLN A 403 23.90 -4.17 3.35
N ASP A 404 24.24 -3.00 2.80
CA ASP A 404 23.34 -1.86 2.60
C ASP A 404 23.26 -1.58 1.09
N ILE A 405 22.10 -1.85 0.49
CA ILE A 405 21.84 -1.50 -0.91
C ILE A 405 21.17 -0.14 -0.93
N VAL A 406 21.87 0.84 -1.50
CA VAL A 406 21.38 2.22 -1.62
C VAL A 406 20.87 2.46 -3.03
N LEU A 407 19.62 2.91 -3.13
CA LEU A 407 18.95 3.24 -4.39
C LEU A 407 18.33 4.64 -4.30
N GLN A 408 18.12 5.26 -5.46
CA GLN A 408 17.55 6.60 -5.56
C GLN A 408 16.31 6.60 -6.46
N ALA A 409 15.21 7.18 -5.97
CA ALA A 409 13.96 7.33 -6.70
C ALA A 409 13.89 8.70 -7.39
N ASP A 410 14.59 8.84 -8.51
CA ASP A 410 14.63 10.09 -9.27
C ASP A 410 14.40 9.89 -10.78
N LYS A 411 14.33 10.99 -11.52
CA LYS A 411 14.17 10.94 -12.98
C LYS A 411 15.39 10.36 -13.70
N SER A 412 16.56 10.24 -13.04
CA SER A 412 17.74 9.61 -13.63
C SER A 412 17.56 8.09 -13.75
N ALA A 413 16.75 7.48 -12.88
CA ALA A 413 16.35 6.06 -12.95
C ALA A 413 15.73 5.68 -14.31
N PHE A 414 15.03 6.62 -14.98
CA PHE A 414 14.48 6.42 -16.33
C PHE A 414 15.57 6.19 -17.39
N LYS A 415 16.75 6.79 -17.23
CA LYS A 415 17.84 6.70 -18.21
C LYS A 415 18.56 5.36 -18.16
N ALA A 416 18.60 4.70 -17.00
CA ALA A 416 19.22 3.39 -16.82
C ALA A 416 18.57 2.29 -17.68
N LYS A 417 17.25 2.33 -17.89
CA LYS A 417 16.52 1.38 -18.76
C LYS A 417 16.95 1.48 -20.24
N LYS A 418 17.47 2.62 -20.69
CA LYS A 418 17.81 2.86 -22.11
C LYS A 418 19.19 2.34 -22.51
N ILE A 419 20.10 2.13 -21.54
CA ILE A 419 21.47 1.67 -21.80
C ILE A 419 21.55 0.14 -21.87
N GLY A 420 20.69 -0.59 -21.14
CA GLY A 420 20.67 -2.06 -21.12
C GLY A 420 20.06 -2.75 -22.35
N GLY A 421 19.59 -2.01 -23.36
CA GLY A 421 18.83 -2.54 -24.51
C GLY A 421 19.60 -2.68 -25.83
N LYS A 422 20.89 -2.33 -25.88
CA LYS A 422 21.71 -2.49 -27.09
C LYS A 422 23.08 -3.02 -26.72
N ASN A 423 23.24 -4.35 -26.78
CA ASN A 423 24.46 -5.01 -27.23
C ASN A 423 24.22 -6.52 -27.29
N ASN A 424 23.60 -6.96 -28.39
CA ASN A 424 23.83 -8.32 -28.89
C ASN A 424 23.54 -8.37 -30.41
N LYS A 425 24.49 -7.85 -31.18
CA LYS A 425 24.76 -8.36 -32.53
C LYS A 425 26.26 -8.54 -32.64
N GLY A 426 26.69 -9.79 -32.50
CA GLY A 426 28.06 -10.21 -32.75
C GLY A 426 28.46 -9.90 -34.19
N GLY A 427 29.57 -9.19 -34.32
CA GLY A 427 30.29 -9.07 -35.59
C GLY A 427 31.16 -10.30 -35.80
N ALA A 428 31.05 -10.90 -36.99
CA ALA A 428 32.10 -11.75 -37.54
C ALA A 428 33.08 -10.85 -38.34
N PRO A 429 34.39 -11.16 -38.37
CA PRO A 429 35.39 -10.30 -38.99
C PRO A 429 35.48 -10.57 -40.49
N GLY A 430 35.44 -9.50 -41.29
CA GLY A 430 35.70 -9.51 -42.73
C GLY A 430 36.71 -8.43 -43.08
N SER A 431 37.85 -8.88 -43.59
CA SER A 431 39.04 -8.13 -44.00
C SER A 431 38.82 -7.13 -45.14
N GLY A 432 39.55 -6.01 -45.10
CA GLY A 432 40.04 -5.34 -46.31
C GLY A 432 40.04 -3.81 -46.28
N GLY A 433 41.21 -3.20 -46.54
CA GLY A 433 41.28 -1.90 -47.22
C GLY A 433 41.90 -0.75 -46.41
N ALA A 434 43.10 -0.36 -46.80
CA ALA A 434 43.90 0.74 -46.26
C ALA A 434 43.36 2.14 -46.61
N GLY A 435 43.67 3.13 -45.77
CA GLY A 435 43.45 4.55 -46.01
C GLY A 435 44.03 5.42 -44.89
N GLN A 436 44.73 6.49 -45.25
CA GLN A 436 45.86 7.09 -44.55
C GLN A 436 45.51 8.45 -43.87
N ALA A 437 46.22 8.73 -42.77
CA ALA A 437 46.73 10.03 -42.28
C ALA A 437 45.83 11.16 -41.73
N GLY A 438 46.30 11.70 -40.58
CA GLY A 438 46.05 13.04 -40.01
C GLY A 438 45.79 12.97 -38.49
N GLY A 439 46.78 12.97 -37.58
CA GLY A 439 47.60 14.13 -37.17
C GLY A 439 46.76 15.13 -36.36
N ALA A 440 46.77 15.19 -35.02
CA ALA A 440 47.83 15.82 -34.22
C ALA A 440 47.78 15.44 -32.72
N LYS A 441 48.96 15.58 -32.08
CA LYS A 441 49.36 15.22 -30.71
C LYS A 441 49.16 16.36 -29.69
N GLY A 442 49.07 15.98 -28.41
CA GLY A 442 49.59 16.72 -27.25
C GLY A 442 48.58 16.89 -26.11
N ALA A 443 48.82 16.56 -24.84
CA ALA A 443 50.02 16.10 -24.17
C ALA A 443 49.65 15.40 -22.84
N ASN A 444 50.51 14.45 -22.45
CA ASN A 444 50.52 13.71 -21.20
C ASN A 444 50.74 14.60 -19.97
N GLY A 445 50.06 14.25 -18.88
CA GLY A 445 50.46 14.57 -17.50
C GLY A 445 50.05 13.40 -16.61
N GLY A 446 50.90 12.38 -16.52
CA GLY A 446 50.65 11.19 -15.71
C GLY A 446 51.01 11.40 -14.24
N GLY A 447 50.33 10.63 -13.38
CA GLY A 447 50.84 10.25 -12.06
C GLY A 447 50.00 10.73 -10.88
N ALA A 448 49.01 9.93 -10.47
CA ALA A 448 48.91 9.44 -9.10
C ALA A 448 47.70 8.49 -8.99
N ALA A 449 48.00 7.22 -8.73
CA ALA A 449 47.02 6.27 -8.23
C ALA A 449 46.48 6.76 -6.88
N GLY A 450 45.18 7.04 -6.83
CA GLY A 450 44.45 7.36 -5.62
C GLY A 450 43.02 6.90 -5.80
N ALA A 451 42.69 5.77 -5.18
CA ALA A 451 41.35 5.22 -5.13
C ALA A 451 40.42 6.13 -4.32
N ASN A 452 39.82 7.13 -4.96
CA ASN A 452 38.64 7.81 -4.43
C ASN A 452 37.42 7.32 -5.21
N LYS A 453 36.86 6.17 -4.78
CA LYS A 453 35.44 5.91 -5.05
C LYS A 453 34.69 7.02 -4.32
N LYS A 454 34.02 7.91 -5.06
CA LYS A 454 33.08 8.86 -4.46
C LYS A 454 32.08 8.09 -3.59
N PRO A 455 31.69 8.61 -2.42
CA PRO A 455 30.65 7.98 -1.62
C PRO A 455 29.38 7.82 -2.45
N LEU A 456 28.69 6.68 -2.27
CA LEU A 456 27.43 6.38 -2.98
C LEU A 456 26.30 7.35 -2.62
N ILE A 457 26.39 7.98 -1.44
CA ILE A 457 25.47 9.00 -0.94
C ILE A 457 26.21 10.34 -0.90
N ASP A 458 25.58 11.38 -1.46
CA ASP A 458 26.01 12.75 -1.23
C ASP A 458 25.54 13.21 0.16
N THR A 459 26.47 13.24 1.11
CA THR A 459 26.21 13.66 2.49
C THR A 459 26.38 15.17 2.70
N GLU A 460 27.00 15.87 1.75
CA GLU A 460 27.30 17.30 1.86
C GLU A 460 26.11 18.13 1.38
N ASN A 461 25.56 17.81 0.20
CA ASN A 461 24.42 18.52 -0.41
C ASN A 461 23.14 17.69 -0.34
N ILE A 462 22.54 17.63 0.86
CA ILE A 462 21.28 16.93 1.08
C ILE A 462 20.10 17.89 0.87
N ASP A 463 19.22 17.55 -0.07
CA ASP A 463 17.92 18.18 -0.27
C ASP A 463 16.89 17.48 0.63
N PHE A 464 16.55 18.12 1.75
CA PHE A 464 15.62 17.59 2.74
C PHE A 464 14.16 17.61 2.28
N ASN A 465 13.82 18.36 1.22
CA ASN A 465 12.48 18.34 0.65
C ASN A 465 12.22 17.05 -0.16
N LYS A 466 13.29 16.40 -0.63
CA LYS A 466 13.22 15.13 -1.35
C LYS A 466 13.34 13.97 -0.36
N LYS A 467 12.22 13.52 0.19
CA LYS A 467 12.17 12.47 1.22
C LYS A 467 11.31 11.29 0.80
N ILE A 468 11.81 10.08 1.08
CA ILE A 468 11.04 8.84 0.92
C ILE A 468 10.44 8.47 2.27
N LEU A 469 9.18 8.84 2.50
CA LEU A 469 8.49 8.51 3.76
C LEU A 469 7.71 7.20 3.66
N HIS A 470 7.16 6.90 2.48
CA HIS A 470 6.22 5.79 2.28
C HIS A 470 6.76 4.78 1.28
N ALA A 471 6.73 3.52 1.68
CA ALA A 471 7.23 2.41 0.87
C ALA A 471 6.49 1.11 1.22
N SER A 472 6.33 0.25 0.23
CA SER A 472 5.73 -1.08 0.42
C SER A 472 6.56 -2.14 -0.31
N TRP A 473 6.66 -3.32 0.29
CA TRP A 473 7.37 -4.47 -0.27
C TRP A 473 6.37 -5.54 -0.70
N HIS A 474 6.52 -6.05 -1.92
CA HIS A 474 5.66 -7.10 -2.46
C HIS A 474 5.72 -8.38 -1.60
N PRO A 475 4.58 -8.94 -1.16
CA PRO A 475 4.55 -9.99 -0.13
C PRO A 475 5.27 -11.30 -0.51
N ARG A 476 5.54 -11.54 -1.80
CA ARG A 476 6.10 -12.80 -2.32
C ARG A 476 7.33 -12.65 -3.21
N GLU A 477 7.73 -11.43 -3.56
CA GLU A 477 8.76 -11.19 -4.58
C GLU A 477 9.68 -10.03 -4.16
N ASN A 478 10.86 -9.95 -4.77
CA ASN A 478 11.77 -8.82 -4.59
C ASN A 478 11.34 -7.66 -5.49
N THR A 479 10.16 -7.12 -5.19
CA THR A 479 9.61 -5.92 -5.82
C THR A 479 9.18 -4.95 -4.73
N ILE A 480 9.52 -3.68 -4.89
CA ILE A 480 9.20 -2.62 -3.95
C ILE A 480 8.51 -1.47 -4.69
N ALA A 481 7.57 -0.83 -4.00
CA ALA A 481 6.88 0.37 -4.43
C ALA A 481 7.28 1.52 -3.51
N ILE A 482 7.77 2.61 -4.08
CA ILE A 482 8.35 3.77 -3.38
C ILE A 482 7.59 5.02 -3.81
N ALA A 483 7.04 5.76 -2.84
CA ALA A 483 6.47 7.08 -3.10
C ALA A 483 7.56 8.15 -2.99
N ALA A 484 7.69 8.96 -4.04
CA ALA A 484 8.51 10.17 -4.04
C ALA A 484 7.65 11.33 -4.55
N THR A 485 7.16 12.15 -3.63
CA THR A 485 6.21 13.23 -3.92
C THR A 485 4.93 12.68 -4.57
N ASN A 486 4.60 13.03 -5.81
CA ASN A 486 3.44 12.51 -6.56
C ASN A 486 3.77 11.30 -7.45
N ASN A 487 5.02 10.83 -7.43
CA ASN A 487 5.48 9.74 -8.26
C ASN A 487 5.57 8.43 -7.47
N LEU A 488 5.03 7.36 -8.05
CA LEU A 488 5.13 6.01 -7.53
C LEU A 488 6.15 5.22 -8.36
N PHE A 489 7.32 4.97 -7.79
CA PHE A 489 8.38 4.18 -8.40
C PHE A 489 8.26 2.71 -8.02
N VAL A 490 8.45 1.82 -8.99
CA VAL A 490 8.53 0.38 -8.77
C VAL A 490 9.92 -0.10 -9.15
N PHE A 491 10.61 -0.74 -8.20
CA PHE A 491 11.89 -1.39 -8.41
C PHE A 491 11.73 -2.89 -8.21
N ALA A 492 12.45 -3.68 -9.00
CA ALA A 492 12.45 -5.13 -8.89
C ALA A 492 13.87 -5.68 -9.03
N ALA A 493 14.17 -6.72 -8.26
CA ALA A 493 15.36 -7.55 -8.44
C ALA A 493 14.95 -8.94 -8.94
N PRO A 494 15.80 -9.63 -9.74
CA PRO A 494 15.57 -11.03 -10.07
C PRO A 494 15.45 -11.85 -8.79
N GLY A 495 14.28 -12.44 -8.55
CA GLY A 495 14.14 -13.42 -7.48
C GLY A 495 14.96 -14.67 -7.80
N THR A 496 15.61 -15.25 -6.80
CA THR A 496 15.95 -16.67 -6.83
C THR A 496 14.64 -17.46 -6.81
N SER A 497 14.01 -17.60 -7.98
CA SER A 497 12.85 -18.48 -8.11
C SER A 497 13.27 -19.86 -7.61
N SER A 498 12.67 -20.31 -6.51
CA SER A 498 12.73 -21.71 -6.13
C SER A 498 12.23 -22.52 -7.32
N SER A 499 13.16 -23.22 -7.97
CA SER A 499 12.88 -24.05 -9.13
C SER A 499 11.93 -25.18 -8.72
N GLY A 500 10.72 -25.16 -9.29
CA GLY A 500 9.94 -26.33 -9.66
C GLY A 500 9.64 -27.36 -8.58
N ALA A 501 8.58 -27.14 -7.80
CA ALA A 501 7.73 -28.26 -7.40
C ALA A 501 6.86 -28.63 -8.61
N SER A 502 7.45 -29.41 -9.52
CA SER A 502 6.67 -30.13 -10.52
C SER A 502 5.67 -31.04 -9.79
N SER A 503 4.41 -30.94 -10.20
CA SER A 503 3.32 -31.80 -9.75
C SER A 503 3.66 -33.26 -10.07
N ALA A 504 4.16 -33.98 -9.07
CA ALA A 504 4.23 -35.43 -9.12
C ALA A 504 2.79 -35.96 -9.18
N GLY A 505 2.44 -36.58 -10.31
CA GLY A 505 1.11 -37.10 -10.59
C GLY A 505 0.64 -38.09 -9.53
N ALA A 506 -0.53 -37.83 -8.97
CA ALA A 506 -1.28 -38.81 -8.20
C ALA A 506 -1.71 -39.94 -9.15
N SER A 507 -1.06 -41.09 -9.05
CA SER A 507 -1.54 -42.34 -9.62
C SER A 507 -2.78 -42.77 -8.83
N GLN A 508 -3.91 -42.87 -9.52
CA GLN A 508 -5.12 -43.47 -8.98
C GLN A 508 -4.89 -44.97 -8.80
N GLY A 509 -4.77 -45.41 -7.54
CA GLY A 509 -4.85 -46.81 -7.16
C GLY A 509 -6.32 -47.24 -7.11
N SER A 510 -6.72 -48.06 -8.07
CA SER A 510 -7.99 -48.78 -8.10
C SER A 510 -8.00 -49.89 -7.03
N VAL A 511 -9.05 -49.93 -6.22
CA VAL A 511 -9.35 -51.06 -5.33
C VAL A 511 -10.45 -51.89 -5.99
N PRO A 512 -10.23 -53.19 -6.29
CA PRO A 512 -11.28 -54.09 -6.75
C PRO A 512 -11.65 -55.11 -5.66
N PRO A 513 -12.67 -55.92 -5.95
CA PRO A 513 -14.09 -55.67 -5.73
C PRO A 513 -14.58 -56.03 -4.32
#